data_AF-A0A5P2QM80-F1
#
_entry.id   AF-A0A5P2QM80-F1
#
_cell.length_a   1.000
_cell.length_b   1.000
_cell.length_c   1.000
_cell.angle_alpha   90.00
_cell.angle_beta   90.00
_cell.angle_gamma   90.00
#
_symmetry.space_group_name_H-M   'P 1'
#
loop_
_entity.id
_entity.type
_entity.pdbx_description
1 polymer ?
#
loop_
_entity_poly.entity_id
_entity_poly.type
_entity_poly.pdbx_seq_one_letter_code
_entity_poly.pdbx_strand_id
1 'polypeptide(L)'
;MARGDPDRLHGRGPRAMLDSLPLALAFLVGTIGGVALKLAEAPALLTAGFAAAVLVAYALFSYAATRLRLDTETIGDNCYYLGFLFTLTSLAVTLYFVVEAAPETRADLIPQVISGFGVALSSTIVGVFLRVLMMQLRVDLDLRERRTRIELDEAARRFRSELGVSLGRVKNFSTESLQHASEREDRMREAMDRLMAQMQAELLKSAADFGPALRDAMRAQTDQVMADVTEAVRESSTAACEAIRQAMTELAQVAQAFSRDQAGAAQAVAQSVDSLKASAEALALGTEQSLARLNAAATGGADWAESLGARIEAETEALGAALSNAARRLDQVAPQGSGDA
;
A
#
# COMPACT_ATOMS: atom_id res chain seq x y z
N MET A 1 -54.17 -24.04 53.01
CA MET A 1 -54.74 -25.38 53.22
C MET A 1 -53.94 -26.39 52.43
N ALA A 2 -52.91 -26.99 53.03
CA ALA A 2 -52.17 -28.09 52.42
C ALA A 2 -52.86 -29.39 52.86
N ARG A 3 -53.51 -30.09 51.93
CA ARG A 3 -54.04 -31.44 52.16
C ARG A 3 -52.84 -32.40 52.17
N GLY A 4 -52.49 -32.90 53.35
CA GLY A 4 -51.58 -34.01 53.52
C GLY A 4 -52.26 -35.30 53.07
N ASP A 5 -51.60 -36.00 52.16
CA ASP A 5 -51.98 -37.32 51.65
C ASP A 5 -51.72 -38.40 52.73
N PRO A 6 -52.74 -39.18 53.17
CA PRO A 6 -52.63 -40.06 54.33
C PRO A 6 -52.01 -41.45 54.04
N ASP A 7 -51.64 -41.78 52.80
CA ASP A 7 -51.26 -43.16 52.42
C ASP A 7 -49.77 -43.51 52.52
N ARG A 8 -48.95 -42.73 53.23
CA ARG A 8 -47.50 -43.03 53.41
C ARG A 8 -47.19 -43.97 54.58
N LEU A 9 -48.09 -44.87 54.97
CA LEU A 9 -47.88 -45.71 56.15
C LEU A 9 -47.11 -47.01 55.92
N HIS A 10 -47.00 -47.56 54.70
CA HIS A 10 -46.10 -48.69 54.42
C HIS A 10 -45.40 -48.60 53.06
N GLY A 11 -44.46 -47.67 52.95
CA GLY A 11 -43.57 -47.55 51.78
C GLY A 11 -42.46 -48.62 51.76
N ARG A 12 -42.80 -49.89 51.52
CA ARG A 12 -41.83 -50.85 50.97
C ARG A 12 -41.89 -50.77 49.45
N GLY A 13 -41.08 -49.89 48.86
CA GLY A 13 -40.98 -49.81 47.41
C GLY A 13 -40.51 -51.14 46.81
N PRO A 14 -40.81 -51.43 45.53
CA PRO A 14 -40.36 -52.65 44.83
C PRO A 14 -38.85 -52.90 44.87
N ARG A 15 -38.07 -51.84 45.17
CA ARG A 15 -36.61 -51.86 45.28
C ARG A 15 -36.09 -52.59 46.54
N ALA A 16 -36.83 -52.56 47.65
CA ALA A 16 -36.43 -53.28 48.86
C ALA A 16 -36.38 -54.81 48.66
N MET A 17 -37.14 -55.33 47.70
CA MET A 17 -37.18 -56.75 47.35
C MET A 17 -36.00 -57.17 46.45
N LEU A 18 -35.41 -56.23 45.71
CA LEU A 18 -34.20 -56.47 44.92
C LEU A 18 -32.96 -56.51 45.83
N ASP A 19 -32.95 -55.70 46.90
CA ASP A 19 -31.84 -55.66 47.86
C ASP A 19 -31.79 -56.92 48.76
N SER A 20 -32.95 -57.57 48.98
CA SER A 20 -33.03 -58.85 49.73
C SER A 20 -32.79 -60.09 48.86
N LEU A 21 -32.78 -59.95 47.54
CA LEU A 21 -32.58 -61.04 46.58
C LEU A 21 -31.23 -61.78 46.75
N PRO A 22 -30.07 -61.11 46.87
CA PRO A 22 -28.79 -61.82 47.07
C PRO A 22 -28.75 -62.58 48.40
N LEU A 23 -29.42 -62.05 49.44
CA LEU A 23 -29.53 -62.71 50.74
C LEU A 23 -30.36 -63.98 50.64
N ALA A 24 -31.55 -63.89 50.05
CA ALA A 24 -32.44 -65.03 49.86
C ALA A 24 -31.80 -66.11 49.00
N LEU A 25 -31.09 -65.72 47.93
CA LEU A 25 -30.36 -66.65 47.07
C LEU A 25 -29.22 -67.35 47.83
N ALA A 26 -28.40 -66.60 48.57
CA ALA A 26 -27.32 -67.18 49.37
C ALA A 26 -27.86 -68.14 50.45
N PHE A 27 -28.98 -67.79 51.09
CA PHE A 27 -29.66 -68.65 52.03
C PHE A 27 -30.14 -69.96 51.37
N LEU A 28 -30.85 -69.88 50.24
CA LEU A 28 -31.35 -71.06 49.53
C LEU A 28 -30.22 -71.96 49.03
N VAL A 29 -29.21 -71.37 48.39
CA VAL A 29 -28.04 -72.11 47.88
C VAL A 29 -27.26 -72.77 49.03
N GLY A 30 -27.03 -72.03 50.13
CA GLY A 30 -26.30 -72.55 51.27
C GLY A 30 -27.03 -73.66 52.02
N THR A 31 -28.34 -73.51 52.24
CA THR A 31 -29.15 -74.55 52.90
C THR A 31 -29.35 -75.77 52.02
N ILE A 32 -29.84 -75.61 50.79
CA ILE A 32 -30.09 -76.74 49.88
C ILE A 32 -28.77 -77.46 49.57
N GLY A 33 -27.71 -76.71 49.26
CA GLY A 33 -26.38 -77.27 48.99
C GLY A 33 -25.79 -77.99 50.21
N GLY A 34 -25.92 -77.41 51.41
CA GLY A 34 -25.47 -78.03 52.65
C GLY A 34 -26.20 -79.33 52.98
N VAL A 35 -27.53 -79.38 52.77
CA VAL A 35 -28.33 -80.59 52.95
C VAL A 35 -27.96 -81.65 51.91
N ALA A 36 -27.84 -81.27 50.63
CA ALA A 36 -27.46 -82.19 49.56
C ALA A 36 -26.08 -82.81 49.78
N LEU A 37 -25.10 -82.01 50.24
CA LEU A 37 -23.76 -82.50 50.59
C LEU A 37 -23.79 -83.48 51.76
N LYS A 38 -24.63 -83.25 52.77
CA LYS A 38 -24.83 -84.20 53.87
C LYS A 38 -25.50 -85.50 53.41
N LEU A 39 -26.51 -85.41 52.54
CA LEU A 39 -27.18 -86.59 51.98
C LEU A 39 -26.25 -87.44 51.10
N ALA A 40 -25.27 -86.82 50.45
CA ALA A 40 -24.23 -87.49 49.67
C ALA A 40 -23.07 -88.05 50.52
N GLU A 41 -23.18 -88.01 51.86
CA GLU A 41 -22.13 -88.43 52.80
C GLU A 41 -20.76 -87.76 52.56
N ALA A 42 -20.77 -86.51 52.09
CA ALA A 42 -19.55 -85.77 51.80
C ALA A 42 -18.70 -85.55 53.08
N PRO A 43 -17.37 -85.47 52.95
CA PRO A 43 -16.49 -85.25 54.09
C PRO A 43 -16.80 -83.91 54.79
N ALA A 44 -16.75 -83.92 56.12
CA ALA A 44 -17.10 -82.78 56.97
C ALA A 44 -16.42 -81.47 56.54
N LEU A 45 -15.14 -81.56 56.17
CA LEU A 45 -14.34 -80.41 55.77
C LEU A 45 -14.86 -79.75 54.48
N LEU A 46 -15.36 -80.54 53.53
CA LEU A 46 -15.93 -80.03 52.28
C LEU A 46 -17.26 -79.35 52.55
N THR A 47 -18.12 -79.93 53.39
CA THR A 47 -19.42 -79.33 53.78
C THR A 47 -19.23 -78.03 54.56
N ALA A 48 -18.26 -77.99 55.49
CA ALA A 48 -17.84 -76.79 56.20
C ALA A 48 -17.28 -75.72 55.24
N GLY A 49 -16.40 -76.13 54.32
CA GLY A 49 -15.81 -75.27 53.30
C GLY A 49 -16.85 -74.69 52.35
N PHE A 50 -17.88 -75.46 51.97
CA PHE A 50 -18.99 -74.98 51.15
C PHE A 50 -19.78 -73.88 51.87
N ALA A 51 -20.17 -74.11 53.13
CA ALA A 51 -20.88 -73.09 53.91
C ALA A 51 -20.05 -71.80 54.07
N ALA A 52 -18.75 -71.93 54.33
CA ALA A 52 -17.82 -70.81 54.38
C ALA A 52 -17.70 -70.09 53.03
N ALA A 53 -17.59 -70.83 51.93
CA ALA A 53 -17.51 -70.28 50.58
C ALA A 53 -18.78 -69.51 50.20
N VAL A 54 -19.96 -70.01 50.55
CA VAL A 54 -21.24 -69.30 50.34
C VAL A 54 -21.27 -67.99 51.13
N LEU A 55 -20.85 -67.99 52.40
CA LEU A 55 -20.76 -66.78 53.22
C LEU A 55 -19.79 -65.75 52.63
N VAL A 56 -18.59 -66.19 52.25
CA VAL A 56 -17.57 -65.31 51.64
C VAL A 56 -18.02 -64.79 50.28
N ALA A 57 -18.61 -65.64 49.44
CA ALA A 57 -19.15 -65.24 48.14
C ALA A 57 -20.29 -64.22 48.30
N TYR A 58 -21.18 -64.43 49.27
CA TYR A 58 -22.24 -63.46 49.59
C TYR A 58 -21.65 -62.12 50.03
N ALA A 59 -20.69 -62.12 50.96
CA ALA A 59 -20.03 -60.89 51.42
C ALA A 59 -19.31 -60.17 50.28
N LEU A 60 -18.52 -60.89 49.48
CA LEU A 60 -17.76 -60.31 48.37
C LEU A 60 -18.68 -59.80 47.26
N PHE A 61 -19.71 -60.54 46.89
CA PHE A 61 -20.69 -60.10 45.90
C PHE A 61 -21.44 -58.87 46.39
N SER A 62 -21.91 -58.86 47.64
CA SER A 62 -22.62 -57.72 48.21
C SER A 62 -21.72 -56.50 48.37
N TYR A 63 -20.44 -56.70 48.69
CA TYR A 63 -19.42 -55.64 48.79
C TYR A 63 -18.95 -55.11 47.43
N ALA A 64 -18.82 -55.96 46.41
CA ALA A 64 -18.43 -55.52 45.06
C ALA A 64 -19.61 -54.90 44.30
N ALA A 65 -20.82 -55.41 44.53
CA ALA A 65 -22.06 -54.89 43.96
C ALA A 65 -22.55 -53.61 44.65
N THR A 66 -21.72 -52.95 45.48
CA THR A 66 -21.99 -51.71 46.26
C THR A 66 -22.58 -50.52 45.48
N ARG A 67 -22.78 -50.63 44.16
CA ARG A 67 -23.80 -49.81 43.47
C ARG A 67 -25.23 -50.03 44.02
N LEU A 68 -25.49 -51.09 44.79
CA LEU A 68 -26.77 -51.38 45.48
C LEU A 68 -26.94 -50.74 46.87
N ARG A 69 -26.00 -49.92 47.37
CA ARG A 69 -26.18 -49.17 48.65
C ARG A 69 -26.47 -50.04 49.90
N LEU A 70 -26.07 -51.30 49.94
CA LEU A 70 -26.12 -52.07 51.19
C LEU A 70 -25.04 -51.55 52.13
N ASP A 71 -25.44 -51.18 53.35
CA ASP A 71 -24.49 -50.75 54.38
C ASP A 71 -23.62 -51.95 54.76
N THR A 72 -22.31 -51.73 54.88
CA THR A 72 -21.34 -52.77 55.24
C THR A 72 -21.70 -53.42 56.58
N GLU A 73 -22.34 -52.67 57.48
CA GLU A 73 -22.93 -53.18 58.73
C GLU A 73 -24.05 -54.22 58.46
N THR A 74 -24.96 -53.92 57.53
CA THR A 74 -26.03 -54.84 57.12
C THR A 74 -25.47 -56.10 56.45
N ILE A 75 -24.43 -55.97 55.62
CA ILE A 75 -23.76 -57.13 55.00
C ILE A 75 -23.15 -58.02 56.10
N GLY A 76 -22.47 -57.42 57.08
CA GLY A 76 -21.89 -58.14 58.22
C GLY A 76 -22.96 -58.85 59.06
N ASP A 77 -24.06 -58.18 59.39
CA ASP A 77 -25.18 -58.77 60.13
C ASP A 77 -25.84 -59.91 59.33
N ASN A 78 -26.01 -59.74 58.03
CA ASN A 78 -26.54 -60.79 57.15
C ASN A 78 -25.62 -62.03 57.12
N CYS A 79 -24.30 -61.85 57.05
CA CYS A 79 -23.35 -62.96 57.13
C CYS A 79 -23.43 -63.70 58.48
N TYR A 80 -23.63 -62.96 59.57
CA TYR A 80 -23.85 -63.52 60.89
C TYR A 80 -25.15 -64.35 60.95
N TYR A 81 -26.26 -63.82 60.44
CA TYR A 81 -27.53 -64.54 60.40
C TYR A 81 -27.47 -65.77 59.48
N LEU A 82 -26.83 -65.69 58.31
CA LEU A 82 -26.64 -66.86 57.45
C LEU A 82 -25.78 -67.92 58.13
N GLY A 83 -24.68 -67.52 58.78
CA GLY A 83 -23.81 -68.44 59.52
C GLY A 83 -24.60 -69.18 60.60
N PHE A 84 -25.38 -68.45 61.40
CA PHE A 84 -26.27 -69.01 62.41
C PHE A 84 -27.31 -69.96 61.81
N LEU A 85 -27.90 -69.59 60.68
CA LEU A 85 -28.95 -70.36 60.05
C LEU A 85 -28.42 -71.65 59.39
N PHE A 86 -27.22 -71.62 58.82
CA PHE A 86 -26.51 -72.81 58.36
C PHE A 86 -26.15 -73.74 59.51
N THR A 87 -25.77 -73.19 60.66
CA THR A 87 -25.53 -73.94 61.90
C THR A 87 -26.80 -74.66 62.36
N LEU A 88 -27.93 -73.94 62.47
CA LEU A 88 -29.22 -74.54 62.83
C LEU A 88 -29.66 -75.62 61.84
N THR A 89 -29.50 -75.37 60.54
CA THR A 89 -29.83 -76.34 59.48
C THR A 89 -28.95 -77.59 59.60
N SER A 90 -27.64 -77.41 59.80
CA SER A 90 -26.70 -78.50 59.99
C SER A 90 -27.09 -79.37 61.18
N LEU A 91 -27.37 -78.76 62.34
CA LEU A 91 -27.76 -79.49 63.54
C LEU A 91 -29.12 -80.17 63.40
N ALA A 92 -30.11 -79.50 62.79
CA ALA A 92 -31.43 -80.07 62.56
C ALA A 92 -31.36 -81.35 61.71
N VAL A 93 -30.60 -81.32 60.61
CA VAL A 93 -30.41 -82.48 59.73
C VAL A 93 -29.66 -83.60 60.44
N THR A 94 -28.58 -83.27 61.17
CA THR A 94 -27.85 -84.27 61.96
C THR A 94 -28.75 -84.94 62.98
N LEU A 95 -29.60 -84.18 63.69
CA LEU A 95 -30.51 -84.72 64.68
C LEU A 95 -31.63 -85.56 64.06
N TYR A 96 -32.13 -85.15 62.89
CA TYR A 96 -33.15 -85.91 62.15
C TYR A 96 -32.67 -87.33 61.84
N PHE A 97 -31.47 -87.49 61.30
CA PHE A 97 -30.90 -88.83 61.01
C PHE A 97 -30.70 -89.68 62.27
N VAL A 98 -30.32 -89.08 63.40
CA VAL A 98 -30.16 -89.80 64.67
C VAL A 98 -31.50 -90.29 65.23
N VAL A 99 -32.57 -89.53 65.04
CA VAL A 99 -33.92 -89.87 65.50
C VAL A 99 -34.55 -90.95 64.62
N GLU A 100 -34.32 -90.90 63.30
CA GLU A 100 -34.85 -91.86 62.33
C GLU A 100 -34.16 -93.23 62.40
N ALA A 101 -32.91 -93.28 62.85
CA ALA A 101 -32.16 -94.52 63.00
C ALA A 101 -32.73 -95.45 64.08
N ALA A 102 -32.68 -96.76 63.80
CA ALA A 102 -33.09 -97.81 64.73
C ALA A 102 -32.29 -97.73 66.05
N PRO A 103 -32.89 -98.09 67.21
CA PRO A 103 -32.22 -98.01 68.51
C PRO A 103 -30.88 -98.76 68.56
N GLU A 104 -30.80 -99.88 67.84
CA GLU A 104 -29.62 -100.75 67.75
C GLU A 104 -28.41 -100.06 67.07
N THR A 105 -28.65 -99.21 66.06
CA THR A 105 -27.61 -98.60 65.20
C THR A 105 -27.29 -97.15 65.56
N ARG A 106 -27.97 -96.60 66.58
CA ARG A 106 -27.77 -95.20 67.00
C ARG A 106 -26.35 -94.91 67.50
N ALA A 107 -25.69 -95.90 68.11
CA ALA A 107 -24.32 -95.76 68.59
C ALA A 107 -23.30 -95.55 67.44
N ASP A 108 -23.56 -96.14 66.27
CA ASP A 108 -22.68 -96.04 65.10
C ASP A 108 -22.74 -94.65 64.43
N LEU A 109 -23.76 -93.85 64.75
CA LEU A 109 -23.95 -92.49 64.22
C LEU A 109 -23.21 -91.41 65.02
N ILE A 110 -22.61 -91.72 66.17
CA ILE A 110 -21.89 -90.75 67.01
C ILE A 110 -20.81 -89.98 66.22
N PRO A 111 -19.98 -90.61 65.37
CA PRO A 111 -19.00 -89.89 64.54
C PRO A 111 -19.64 -88.92 63.55
N GLN A 112 -20.78 -89.28 62.95
CA GLN A 112 -21.53 -88.41 62.04
C GLN A 112 -22.13 -87.20 62.79
N VAL A 113 -22.56 -87.41 64.03
CA VAL A 113 -23.04 -86.34 64.91
C VAL A 113 -21.92 -85.35 65.20
N ILE A 114 -20.76 -85.82 65.66
CA ILE A 114 -19.59 -84.98 65.95
C ILE A 114 -19.15 -84.20 64.70
N SER A 115 -19.10 -84.87 63.55
CA SER A 115 -18.81 -84.25 62.25
C SER A 115 -19.82 -83.14 61.92
N GLY A 116 -21.12 -83.41 62.08
CA GLY A 116 -22.19 -82.43 61.85
C GLY A 116 -22.12 -81.21 62.78
N PHE A 117 -21.74 -81.41 64.04
CA PHE A 117 -21.44 -80.33 64.99
C PHE A 117 -20.24 -79.51 64.55
N GLY A 118 -19.16 -80.15 64.07
CA GLY A 118 -17.97 -79.46 63.55
C GLY A 118 -18.31 -78.55 62.36
N VAL A 119 -19.10 -79.05 61.40
CA VAL A 119 -19.61 -78.26 60.27
C VAL A 119 -20.42 -77.06 60.78
N ALA A 120 -21.33 -77.28 61.72
CA ALA A 120 -22.16 -76.23 62.29
C ALA A 120 -21.33 -75.15 63.02
N LEU A 121 -20.32 -75.54 63.80
CA LEU A 121 -19.45 -74.58 64.47
C LEU A 121 -18.63 -73.75 63.47
N SER A 122 -18.16 -74.37 62.38
CA SER A 122 -17.37 -73.68 61.36
C SER A 122 -18.16 -72.56 60.66
N SER A 123 -19.44 -72.78 60.31
CA SER A 123 -20.29 -71.75 59.70
C SER A 123 -20.54 -70.57 60.63
N THR A 124 -20.69 -70.83 61.94
CA THR A 124 -20.82 -69.76 62.94
C THR A 124 -19.53 -68.94 63.07
N ILE A 125 -18.37 -69.61 63.14
CA ILE A 125 -17.07 -68.93 63.25
C ILE A 125 -16.84 -68.02 62.05
N VAL A 126 -17.06 -68.53 60.84
CA VAL A 126 -16.91 -67.73 59.61
C VAL A 126 -17.92 -66.60 59.56
N GLY A 127 -19.19 -66.83 59.92
CA GLY A 127 -20.22 -65.78 59.95
C GLY A 127 -19.89 -64.64 60.91
N VAL A 128 -19.44 -64.95 62.13
CA VAL A 128 -19.01 -63.94 63.11
C VAL A 128 -17.73 -63.23 62.67
N PHE A 129 -16.75 -63.96 62.14
CA PHE A 129 -15.51 -63.37 61.63
C PHE A 129 -15.81 -62.35 60.52
N LEU A 130 -16.67 -62.72 59.57
CA LEU A 130 -17.03 -61.86 58.46
C LEU A 130 -17.80 -60.62 58.94
N ARG A 131 -18.65 -60.75 59.97
CA ARG A 131 -19.31 -59.60 60.62
C ARG A 131 -18.30 -58.61 61.19
N VAL A 132 -17.32 -59.09 61.94
CA VAL A 132 -16.28 -58.24 62.55
C VAL A 132 -15.43 -57.56 61.46
N LEU A 133 -15.04 -58.32 60.43
CA LEU A 133 -14.27 -57.80 59.30
C LEU A 133 -15.02 -56.68 58.57
N MET A 134 -16.30 -56.90 58.26
CA MET A 134 -17.16 -55.91 57.59
C MET A 134 -17.35 -54.65 58.45
N MET A 135 -17.57 -54.79 59.76
CA MET A 135 -17.70 -53.64 60.66
C MET A 135 -16.42 -52.79 60.70
N GLN A 136 -15.25 -53.42 60.76
CA GLN A 136 -13.97 -52.70 60.80
C GLN A 136 -13.69 -51.94 59.48
N LEU A 137 -13.97 -52.55 58.33
CA LEU A 137 -13.78 -51.90 57.01
C LEU A 137 -14.61 -50.62 56.84
N ARG A 138 -15.83 -50.55 57.42
CA ARG A 138 -16.70 -49.38 57.33
C ARG A 138 -16.16 -48.18 58.09
N VAL A 139 -15.69 -48.41 59.32
CA VAL A 139 -15.18 -47.34 60.20
C VAL A 139 -14.04 -46.60 59.53
N ASP A 140 -13.13 -47.34 58.88
CA ASP A 140 -12.00 -46.72 58.16
C ASP A 140 -12.43 -45.91 56.93
N LEU A 141 -13.52 -46.29 56.24
CA LEU A 141 -14.03 -45.57 55.07
C LEU A 141 -14.76 -44.28 55.46
N ASP A 142 -15.65 -44.29 56.46
CA ASP A 142 -16.37 -43.07 56.90
C ASP A 142 -15.39 -42.03 57.46
N LEU A 143 -14.38 -42.45 58.23
CA LEU A 143 -13.34 -41.56 58.72
C LEU A 143 -12.54 -40.91 57.59
N ARG A 144 -12.18 -41.68 56.56
CA ARG A 144 -11.48 -41.17 55.37
C ARG A 144 -12.35 -40.19 54.59
N GLU A 145 -13.62 -40.53 54.33
CA GLU A 145 -14.54 -39.66 53.60
C GLU A 145 -14.76 -38.32 54.32
N ARG A 146 -15.01 -38.35 55.64
CA ARG A 146 -15.15 -37.14 56.45
C ARG A 146 -13.89 -36.28 56.40
N ARG A 147 -12.71 -36.90 56.51
CA ARG A 147 -11.43 -36.19 56.43
C ARG A 147 -11.25 -35.52 55.08
N THR A 148 -11.49 -36.25 53.99
CA THR A 148 -11.43 -35.70 52.62
C THR A 148 -12.43 -34.57 52.43
N ARG A 149 -13.64 -34.67 53.00
CA ARG A 149 -14.65 -33.61 52.93
C ARG A 149 -14.22 -32.33 53.65
N ILE A 150 -13.57 -32.46 54.81
CA ILE A 150 -13.02 -31.33 55.58
C ILE A 150 -11.85 -30.70 54.81
N GLU A 151 -10.91 -31.49 54.31
CA GLU A 151 -9.77 -31.02 53.52
C GLU A 151 -10.24 -30.30 52.25
N LEU A 152 -11.29 -30.81 51.59
CA LEU A 152 -11.89 -30.18 50.42
C LEU A 152 -12.58 -28.85 50.77
N ASP A 153 -13.33 -28.77 51.87
CA ASP A 153 -13.96 -27.51 52.31
C ASP A 153 -12.89 -26.46 52.67
N GLU A 154 -11.81 -26.87 53.33
CA GLU A 154 -10.70 -25.98 53.65
C GLU A 154 -9.98 -25.48 52.39
N ALA A 155 -9.68 -26.38 51.44
CA ALA A 155 -9.09 -26.01 50.16
C ALA A 155 -10.00 -25.05 49.38
N ALA A 156 -11.31 -25.31 49.36
CA ALA A 156 -12.28 -24.43 48.71
C ALA A 156 -12.35 -23.05 49.38
N ARG A 157 -12.29 -22.97 50.72
CA ARG A 157 -12.24 -21.70 51.45
C ARG A 157 -10.97 -20.91 51.16
N ARG A 158 -9.81 -21.57 51.16
CA ARG A 158 -8.53 -20.94 50.81
C ARG A 158 -8.55 -20.40 49.38
N PHE A 159 -9.00 -21.22 48.44
CA PHE A 159 -9.14 -20.83 47.04
C PHE A 159 -10.08 -19.62 46.87
N ARG A 160 -11.23 -19.61 47.55
CA ARG A 160 -12.17 -18.47 47.51
C ARG A 160 -11.55 -17.20 48.09
N SER A 161 -10.73 -17.30 49.12
CA SER A 161 -10.01 -16.17 49.70
C SER A 161 -8.96 -15.62 48.73
N GLU A 162 -8.14 -16.48 48.12
CA GLU A 162 -7.13 -16.08 47.13
C GLU A 162 -7.75 -15.45 45.87
N LEU A 163 -8.89 -15.98 45.40
CA LEU A 163 -9.66 -15.36 44.33
C LEU A 163 -10.17 -13.97 44.71
N GLY A 164 -10.65 -13.78 45.95
CA GLY A 164 -11.09 -12.48 46.45
C GLY A 164 -9.97 -11.45 46.46
N VAL A 165 -8.77 -11.84 46.93
CA VAL A 165 -7.58 -10.98 46.89
C VAL A 165 -7.17 -10.66 45.46
N SER A 166 -7.17 -11.65 44.56
CA SER A 166 -6.80 -11.46 43.16
C SER A 166 -7.76 -10.53 42.43
N LEU A 167 -9.07 -10.67 42.65
CA LEU A 167 -10.08 -9.76 42.11
C LEU A 167 -9.87 -8.32 42.58
N GLY A 168 -9.54 -8.13 43.87
CA GLY A 168 -9.19 -6.83 44.42
C GLY A 168 -7.98 -6.21 43.73
N ARG A 169 -6.92 -6.99 43.48
CA ARG A 169 -5.73 -6.53 42.75
C ARG A 169 -6.04 -6.13 41.31
N VAL A 170 -6.84 -6.92 40.59
CA VAL A 170 -7.24 -6.60 39.20
C VAL A 170 -8.06 -5.31 39.16
N LYS A 171 -8.99 -5.13 40.10
CA LYS A 171 -9.77 -3.88 40.18
C LYS A 171 -8.86 -2.68 40.43
N ASN A 172 -7.97 -2.76 41.41
CA ASN A 172 -7.05 -1.68 41.73
C ASN A 172 -6.15 -1.35 40.54
N PHE A 173 -5.57 -2.37 39.89
CA PHE A 173 -4.77 -2.19 38.68
C PHE A 173 -5.56 -1.51 37.55
N SER A 174 -6.82 -1.90 37.34
CA SER A 174 -7.68 -1.29 36.33
C SER A 174 -7.93 0.19 36.61
N THR A 175 -8.30 0.53 37.84
CA THR A 175 -8.50 1.93 38.26
C THR A 175 -7.23 2.75 38.13
N GLU A 176 -6.09 2.23 38.61
CA GLU A 176 -4.80 2.90 38.53
C GLU A 176 -4.36 3.08 37.06
N SER A 177 -4.58 2.08 36.21
CA SER A 177 -4.25 2.15 34.77
C SER A 177 -5.09 3.21 34.05
N LEU A 178 -6.39 3.30 34.35
CA LEU A 178 -7.26 4.35 33.82
C LEU A 178 -6.80 5.74 34.26
N GLN A 179 -6.41 5.90 35.53
CA GLN A 179 -5.87 7.16 36.04
C GLN A 179 -4.56 7.52 35.34
N HIS A 180 -3.59 6.60 35.25
CA HIS A 180 -2.32 6.82 34.54
C HIS A 180 -2.52 7.13 33.06
N ALA A 181 -3.54 6.53 32.41
CA ALA A 181 -3.89 6.82 31.03
C ALA A 181 -4.42 8.26 30.89
N SER A 182 -5.33 8.69 31.77
CA SER A 182 -5.83 10.07 31.81
C SER A 182 -4.70 11.07 32.05
N GLU A 183 -3.86 10.84 33.05
CA GLU A 183 -2.74 11.73 33.35
C GLU A 183 -1.71 11.78 32.21
N ARG A 184 -1.50 10.65 31.51
CA ARG A 184 -0.65 10.63 30.30
C ARG A 184 -1.26 11.43 29.17
N GLU A 185 -2.57 11.35 28.97
CA GLU A 185 -3.27 12.14 27.96
C GLU A 185 -3.15 13.63 28.24
N ASP A 186 -3.37 14.05 29.50
CA ASP A 186 -3.22 15.45 29.91
C ASP A 186 -1.77 15.93 29.73
N ARG A 187 -0.78 15.15 30.17
CA ARG A 187 0.64 15.47 29.94
C ARG A 187 1.01 15.53 28.45
N MET A 188 0.40 14.68 27.62
CA MET A 188 0.60 14.69 26.17
C MET A 188 0.01 15.96 25.54
N ARG A 189 -1.19 16.37 25.97
CA ARG A 189 -1.81 17.63 25.51
C ARG A 189 -0.95 18.83 25.87
N GLU A 190 -0.49 18.93 27.12
CA GLU A 190 0.42 19.99 27.53
C GLU A 190 1.73 20.01 26.72
N ALA A 191 2.29 18.84 26.43
CA ALA A 191 3.49 18.72 25.61
C ALA A 191 3.24 19.17 24.16
N MET A 192 2.10 18.82 23.58
CA MET A 192 1.70 19.25 22.23
C MET A 192 1.46 20.76 22.17
N ASP A 193 0.80 21.35 23.16
CA ASP A 193 0.59 22.80 23.23
C ASP A 193 1.92 23.55 23.29
N ARG A 194 2.87 23.08 24.10
CA ARG A 194 4.23 23.65 24.16
C ARG A 194 4.96 23.49 22.83
N LEU A 195 4.84 22.35 22.17
CA LEU A 195 5.48 22.08 20.89
C LEU A 195 4.91 22.98 19.79
N MET A 196 3.59 23.18 19.75
CA MET A 196 2.94 24.10 18.81
C MET A 196 3.36 25.55 19.05
N ALA A 197 3.43 25.98 20.31
CA ALA A 197 3.91 27.32 20.66
C ALA A 197 5.37 27.53 20.24
N GLN A 198 6.25 26.54 20.47
CA GLN A 198 7.65 26.59 20.02
C GLN A 198 7.75 26.63 18.50
N MET A 199 6.97 25.81 17.80
CA MET A 199 6.97 25.74 16.34
C MET A 199 6.48 27.06 15.71
N GLN A 200 5.46 27.69 16.30
CA GLN A 200 4.99 29.02 15.90
C GLN A 200 6.07 30.08 16.11
N ALA A 201 6.76 30.05 17.25
CA ALA A 201 7.85 30.99 17.55
C ALA A 201 9.03 30.82 16.57
N GLU A 202 9.41 29.58 16.25
CA GLU A 202 10.50 29.31 15.31
C GLU A 202 10.12 29.68 13.87
N LEU A 203 8.87 29.45 13.45
CA LEU A 203 8.37 29.90 12.14
C LEU A 203 8.38 31.42 12.02
N LEU A 204 7.94 32.14 13.06
CA LEU A 204 8.00 33.60 13.11
C LEU A 204 9.45 34.10 13.02
N LYS A 205 10.37 33.47 13.75
CA LYS A 205 11.79 33.79 13.71
C LYS A 205 12.39 33.52 12.32
N SER A 206 12.12 32.36 11.74
CA SER A 206 12.58 32.01 10.39
C SER A 206 12.03 32.98 9.34
N ALA A 207 10.76 33.37 9.43
CA ALA A 207 10.18 34.38 8.55
C ALA A 207 10.82 35.77 8.73
N ALA A 208 11.16 36.14 9.97
CA ALA A 208 11.86 37.38 10.28
C ALA A 208 13.29 37.38 9.70
N ASP A 209 13.98 36.25 9.74
CA ASP A 209 15.35 36.09 9.21
C ASP A 209 15.37 35.94 7.66
N PHE A 210 14.28 35.42 7.07
CA PHE A 210 14.16 35.24 5.62
C PHE A 210 14.17 36.57 4.85
N GLY A 211 13.51 37.60 5.38
CA GLY A 211 13.41 38.91 4.73
C GLY A 211 14.77 39.60 4.52
N PRO A 212 15.62 39.72 5.56
CA PRO A 212 17.01 40.17 5.43
C PRO A 212 17.84 39.28 4.52
N ALA A 213 17.81 37.96 4.71
CA ALA A 213 18.60 37.02 3.90
C ALA A 213 18.26 37.10 2.40
N LEU A 214 16.97 37.19 2.06
CA LEU A 214 16.52 37.37 0.67
C LEU A 214 16.95 38.73 0.10
N ARG A 215 16.91 39.80 0.91
CA ARG A 215 17.40 41.13 0.49
C ARG A 215 18.89 41.11 0.19
N ASP A 216 19.68 40.48 1.04
CA ASP A 216 21.13 40.40 0.88
C ASP A 216 21.49 39.55 -0.34
N ALA A 217 20.80 38.42 -0.54
CA ALA A 217 20.94 37.61 -1.75
C ALA A 217 20.53 38.36 -3.03
N MET A 218 19.41 39.10 -3.02
CA MET A 218 18.97 39.91 -4.14
C MET A 218 19.93 41.06 -4.45
N ARG A 219 20.51 41.70 -3.43
CA ARG A 219 21.55 42.72 -3.62
C ARG A 219 22.80 42.13 -4.26
N ALA A 220 23.32 41.03 -3.70
CA ALA A 220 24.48 40.35 -4.27
C ALA A 220 24.23 39.92 -5.74
N GLN A 221 23.05 39.38 -6.04
CA GLN A 221 22.66 39.02 -7.40
C GLN A 221 22.56 40.25 -8.32
N THR A 222 22.00 41.36 -7.83
CA THR A 222 21.87 42.60 -8.61
C THR A 222 23.24 43.20 -8.92
N ASP A 223 24.15 43.21 -7.94
CA ASP A 223 25.52 43.68 -8.10
C ASP A 223 26.26 42.83 -9.14
N GLN A 224 26.07 41.51 -9.09
CA GLN A 224 26.68 40.60 -10.06
C GLN A 224 26.12 40.77 -11.47
N VAL A 225 24.80 40.91 -11.64
CA VAL A 225 24.18 41.20 -12.94
C VAL A 225 24.65 42.55 -13.49
N MET A 226 24.81 43.57 -12.64
CA MET A 226 25.33 44.87 -13.08
C MET A 226 26.79 44.77 -13.53
N ALA A 227 27.61 43.97 -12.85
CA ALA A 227 28.97 43.69 -13.28
C ALA A 227 28.99 43.00 -14.66
N ASP A 228 28.19 41.96 -14.84
CA ASP A 228 28.08 41.22 -16.10
C ASP A 228 27.58 42.11 -17.26
N VAL A 229 26.59 42.97 -17.01
CA VAL A 229 26.09 43.94 -18.01
C VAL A 229 27.17 44.96 -18.36
N THR A 230 27.93 45.44 -17.37
CA THR A 230 29.03 46.39 -17.60
C THR A 230 30.14 45.77 -18.45
N GLU A 231 30.49 44.51 -18.17
CA GLU A 231 31.44 43.71 -18.96
C GLU A 231 30.93 43.53 -20.39
N ALA A 232 29.67 43.13 -20.58
CA ALA A 232 29.07 42.91 -21.90
C ALA A 232 28.96 44.20 -22.73
N VAL A 233 28.64 45.34 -22.10
CA VAL A 233 28.62 46.65 -22.77
C VAL A 233 30.02 47.04 -23.20
N ARG A 234 31.04 46.79 -22.36
CA ARG A 234 32.44 47.05 -22.69
C ARG A 234 32.89 46.19 -23.86
N GLU A 235 32.57 44.89 -23.85
CA GLU A 235 32.87 43.97 -24.95
C GLU A 235 32.18 44.40 -26.26
N SER A 236 30.89 44.72 -26.20
CA SER A 236 30.11 45.23 -27.33
C SER A 236 30.69 46.54 -27.87
N SER A 237 31.09 47.47 -27.00
CA SER A 237 31.75 48.71 -27.40
C SER A 237 33.09 48.44 -28.09
N THR A 238 33.89 47.50 -27.61
CA THR A 238 35.14 47.12 -28.29
C THR A 238 34.88 46.49 -29.65
N ALA A 239 33.87 45.61 -29.77
CA ALA A 239 33.47 45.02 -31.04
C ALA A 239 32.94 46.07 -32.03
N ALA A 240 32.14 47.04 -31.56
CA ALA A 240 31.65 48.15 -32.38
C ALA A 240 32.80 49.04 -32.89
N CYS A 241 33.79 49.33 -32.05
CA CYS A 241 34.98 50.07 -32.45
C CYS A 241 35.76 49.34 -33.55
N GLU A 242 35.95 48.01 -33.44
CA GLU A 242 36.64 47.25 -34.48
C GLU A 242 35.82 47.18 -35.77
N ALA A 243 34.49 47.02 -35.67
CA ALA A 243 33.60 47.06 -36.84
C ALA A 243 33.65 48.42 -37.56
N ILE A 244 33.66 49.53 -36.81
CA ILE A 244 33.84 50.88 -37.37
C ILE A 244 35.21 51.00 -38.04
N ARG A 245 36.27 50.49 -37.40
CA ARG A 245 37.63 50.53 -37.95
C ARG A 245 37.74 49.74 -39.26
N GLN A 246 37.09 48.59 -39.32
CA GLN A 246 37.00 47.78 -40.53
C GLN A 246 36.22 48.50 -41.64
N ALA A 247 35.05 49.07 -41.32
CA ALA A 247 34.26 49.85 -42.27
C ALA A 247 35.03 51.08 -42.80
N MET A 248 35.79 51.77 -41.95
CA MET A 248 36.67 52.87 -42.38
C MET A 248 37.79 52.40 -43.30
N THR A 249 38.30 51.19 -43.10
CA THR A 249 39.32 50.59 -43.97
C THR A 249 38.72 50.23 -45.34
N GLU A 250 37.51 49.65 -45.36
CA GLU A 250 36.77 49.37 -46.60
C GLU A 250 36.42 50.66 -47.35
N LEU A 251 35.96 51.70 -46.64
CA LEU A 251 35.71 53.03 -47.22
C LEU A 251 36.98 53.64 -47.82
N ALA A 252 38.13 53.51 -47.17
CA ALA A 252 39.40 53.98 -47.72
C ALA A 252 39.78 53.24 -49.01
N GLN A 253 39.55 51.92 -49.07
CA GLN A 253 39.77 51.12 -50.28
C GLN A 253 38.85 51.55 -51.43
N VAL A 254 37.55 51.76 -51.14
CA VAL A 254 36.57 52.24 -52.14
C VAL A 254 36.94 53.64 -52.64
N ALA A 255 37.31 54.55 -51.74
CA ALA A 255 37.74 55.90 -52.13
C ALA A 255 38.99 55.86 -53.03
N GLN A 256 39.93 54.95 -52.74
CA GLN A 256 41.12 54.77 -53.56
C GLN A 256 40.80 54.16 -54.94
N ALA A 257 39.84 53.23 -55.02
CA ALA A 257 39.34 52.69 -56.29
C ALA A 257 38.64 53.77 -57.13
N PHE A 258 37.74 54.55 -56.50
CA PHE A 258 37.04 55.65 -57.14
C PHE A 258 38.01 56.71 -57.71
N SER A 259 39.06 57.05 -56.96
CA SER A 259 40.10 57.97 -57.44
C SER A 259 40.83 57.46 -58.68
N ARG A 260 41.11 56.15 -58.76
CA ARG A 260 41.72 55.54 -59.96
C ARG A 260 40.77 55.57 -61.16
N ASP A 261 39.50 55.22 -60.95
CA ASP A 261 38.48 55.24 -62.01
C ASP A 261 38.24 56.66 -62.52
N GLN A 262 38.20 57.66 -61.64
CA GLN A 262 38.06 59.07 -62.01
C GLN A 262 39.27 59.56 -62.83
N ALA A 263 40.49 59.16 -62.48
CA ALA A 263 41.68 59.47 -63.27
C ALA A 263 41.60 58.84 -64.67
N GLY A 264 41.12 57.59 -64.78
CA GLY A 264 40.87 56.92 -66.05
C GLY A 264 39.79 57.62 -66.90
N ALA A 265 38.68 58.03 -66.27
CA ALA A 265 37.61 58.77 -66.93
C ALA A 265 38.07 60.15 -67.43
N ALA A 266 38.87 60.88 -66.64
CA ALA A 266 39.44 62.17 -67.05
C ALA A 266 40.36 62.00 -68.26
N GLN A 267 41.16 60.93 -68.31
CA GLN A 267 42.01 60.61 -69.45
C GLN A 267 41.19 60.26 -70.70
N ALA A 268 40.08 59.54 -70.56
CA ALA A 268 39.16 59.24 -71.67
C ALA A 268 38.47 60.50 -72.21
N VAL A 269 38.08 61.44 -71.33
CA VAL A 269 37.52 62.74 -71.73
C VAL A 269 38.56 63.58 -72.47
N ALA A 270 39.81 63.63 -71.99
CA ALA A 270 40.89 64.33 -72.68
C ALA A 270 41.11 63.80 -74.10
N GLN A 271 41.17 62.47 -74.27
CA GLN A 271 41.25 61.84 -75.59
C GLN A 271 40.04 62.18 -76.49
N SER A 272 38.85 62.24 -75.91
CA SER A 272 37.63 62.62 -76.63
C SER A 272 37.70 64.07 -77.11
N VAL A 273 38.19 65.00 -76.28
CA VAL A 273 38.40 66.40 -76.65
C VAL A 273 39.43 66.54 -77.76
N ASP A 274 40.54 65.81 -77.70
CA ASP A 274 41.55 65.81 -78.78
C ASP A 274 40.96 65.30 -80.10
N SER A 275 40.13 64.25 -80.06
CA SER A 275 39.45 63.74 -81.26
C SER A 275 38.42 64.73 -81.83
N LEU A 276 37.74 65.48 -80.94
CA LEU A 276 36.79 66.54 -81.31
C LEU A 276 37.53 67.72 -81.97
N LYS A 277 38.69 68.10 -81.44
CA LYS A 277 39.54 69.13 -82.03
C LYS A 277 40.01 68.74 -83.43
N ALA A 278 40.50 67.51 -83.61
CA ALA A 278 40.88 67.00 -84.94
C ALA A 278 39.70 67.01 -85.93
N SER A 279 38.50 66.65 -85.45
CA SER A 279 37.27 66.70 -86.26
C SER A 279 36.86 68.13 -86.62
N ALA A 280 37.03 69.09 -85.70
CA ALA A 280 36.76 70.50 -85.92
C ALA A 280 37.75 71.14 -86.92
N GLU A 281 39.03 70.77 -86.84
CA GLU A 281 40.05 71.20 -87.82
C GLU A 281 39.74 70.66 -89.22
N ALA A 282 39.33 69.39 -89.33
CA ALA A 282 38.87 68.81 -90.59
C ALA A 282 37.63 69.52 -91.15
N LEU A 283 36.67 69.88 -90.29
CA LEU A 283 35.48 70.62 -90.68
C LEU A 283 35.83 72.03 -91.18
N ALA A 284 36.73 72.74 -90.49
CA ALA A 284 37.20 74.07 -90.87
C ALA A 284 37.86 74.08 -92.25
N LEU A 285 38.71 73.09 -92.53
CA LEU A 285 39.29 72.87 -93.86
C LEU A 285 38.22 72.61 -94.92
N GLY A 286 37.21 71.80 -94.59
CA GLY A 286 36.08 71.53 -95.48
C GLY A 286 35.21 72.76 -95.77
N THR A 287 34.98 73.63 -94.79
CA THR A 287 34.25 74.89 -94.97
C THR A 287 35.03 75.91 -95.77
N GLU A 288 36.34 76.07 -95.55
CA GLU A 288 37.20 76.92 -96.39
C GLU A 288 37.14 76.48 -97.86
N GLN A 289 37.24 75.17 -98.11
CA GLN A 289 37.18 74.63 -99.45
C GLN A 289 35.81 74.86 -100.12
N SER A 290 34.73 74.82 -99.33
CA SER A 290 33.37 75.13 -99.79
C SER A 290 33.17 76.62 -100.08
N LEU A 291 33.72 77.50 -99.23
CA LEU A 291 33.73 78.95 -99.41
C LEU A 291 34.52 79.37 -100.66
N ALA A 292 35.66 78.72 -100.92
CA ALA A 292 36.45 78.96 -102.13
C ALA A 292 35.65 78.58 -103.40
N ARG A 293 34.90 77.47 -103.37
CA ARG A 293 34.01 77.07 -104.47
C ARG A 293 32.84 78.05 -104.67
N LEU A 294 32.24 78.53 -103.58
CA LEU A 294 31.17 79.54 -103.62
C LEU A 294 31.66 80.88 -104.17
N ASN A 295 32.84 81.33 -103.75
CA ASN A 295 33.42 82.60 -104.21
C ASN A 295 33.78 82.54 -105.69
N ALA A 296 34.37 81.42 -106.16
CA ALA A 296 34.63 81.20 -107.59
C ALA A 296 33.34 81.20 -108.44
N ALA A 297 32.23 80.70 -107.88
CA ALA A 297 30.93 80.77 -108.55
C ALA A 297 30.35 82.20 -108.55
N ALA A 298 30.54 82.96 -107.47
CA ALA A 298 30.07 84.34 -107.36
C ALA A 298 30.82 85.29 -108.31
N THR A 299 32.14 85.17 -108.43
CA THR A 299 32.94 85.96 -109.39
C THR A 299 32.58 85.64 -110.83
N GLY A 300 32.34 84.36 -111.16
CA GLY A 300 31.85 83.98 -112.49
C GLY A 300 30.47 84.57 -112.83
N GLY A 301 29.61 84.78 -111.82
CA GLY A 301 28.33 85.47 -111.98
C GLY A 301 28.45 86.99 -112.19
N ALA A 302 29.43 87.63 -111.53
CA ALA A 302 29.69 89.06 -111.67
C ALA A 302 30.26 89.43 -113.05
N ASP A 303 31.23 88.66 -113.56
CA ASP A 303 31.79 88.84 -114.90
C ASP A 303 30.73 88.68 -116.00
N TRP A 304 29.80 87.73 -115.81
CA TRP A 304 28.68 87.52 -116.71
C TRP A 304 27.75 88.74 -116.77
N ALA A 305 27.43 89.32 -115.61
CA ALA A 305 26.57 90.51 -115.51
C ALA A 305 27.22 91.77 -116.13
N GLU A 306 28.52 91.98 -115.94
CA GLU A 306 29.26 93.12 -116.47
C GLU A 306 29.40 93.06 -118.00
N SER A 307 29.62 91.87 -118.56
CA SER A 307 29.67 91.66 -120.02
C SER A 307 28.33 91.93 -120.73
N LEU A 308 27.21 91.69 -120.03
CA LEU A 308 25.85 91.99 -120.51
C LEU A 308 25.59 93.50 -120.51
N GLY A 309 25.99 94.20 -119.45
CA GLY A 309 25.90 95.66 -119.35
C GLY A 309 26.67 96.37 -120.47
N ALA A 310 27.93 95.99 -120.68
CA ALA A 310 28.78 96.57 -121.72
C ALA A 310 28.27 96.32 -123.16
N ARG A 311 27.60 95.17 -123.41
CA ARG A 311 27.00 94.86 -124.72
C ARG A 311 25.77 95.71 -125.01
N ILE A 312 24.91 95.91 -124.01
CA ILE A 312 23.69 96.71 -124.15
C ILE A 312 24.06 98.19 -124.40
N GLU A 313 25.04 98.71 -123.67
CA GLU A 313 25.46 100.11 -123.77
C GLU A 313 26.09 100.43 -125.14
N ALA A 314 26.96 99.55 -125.64
CA ALA A 314 27.55 99.65 -126.98
C ALA A 314 26.51 99.59 -128.12
N GLU A 315 25.46 98.76 -127.97
CA GLU A 315 24.34 98.73 -128.93
C GLU A 315 23.53 100.03 -128.93
N THR A 316 23.30 100.63 -127.76
CA THR A 316 22.57 101.91 -127.65
C THR A 316 23.34 103.10 -128.22
N GLU A 317 24.67 103.15 -128.04
CA GLU A 317 25.53 104.20 -128.60
C GLU A 317 25.62 104.12 -130.13
N ALA A 318 25.71 102.91 -130.70
CA ALA A 318 25.70 102.70 -132.15
C ALA A 318 24.38 103.15 -132.80
N LEU A 319 23.25 102.93 -132.11
CA LEU A 319 21.91 103.32 -132.56
C LEU A 319 21.71 104.84 -132.54
N GLY A 320 22.22 105.52 -131.50
CA GLY A 320 22.19 106.98 -131.38
C GLY A 320 23.08 107.68 -132.42
N ALA A 321 24.27 107.15 -132.67
CA ALA A 321 25.18 107.66 -133.69
C ALA A 321 24.58 107.57 -135.11
N ALA A 322 23.88 106.49 -135.44
CA ALA A 322 23.19 106.30 -136.71
C ALA A 322 22.07 107.34 -136.95
N LEU A 323 21.27 107.65 -135.91
CA LEU A 323 20.21 108.67 -135.98
C LEU A 323 20.79 110.08 -136.20
N SER A 324 21.91 110.40 -135.54
CA SER A 324 22.58 111.71 -135.67
C SER A 324 23.24 111.93 -137.03
N ASN A 325 23.72 110.87 -137.69
CA ASN A 325 24.31 110.91 -139.03
C ASN A 325 23.24 111.04 -140.13
N ALA A 326 22.04 110.52 -139.90
CA ALA A 326 20.90 110.66 -140.81
C ALA A 326 20.36 112.09 -140.86
N ALA A 327 20.25 112.77 -139.70
CA ALA A 327 19.77 114.15 -139.64
C ALA A 327 20.73 115.16 -140.32
N ARG A 328 22.05 114.91 -140.22
CA ARG A 328 23.08 115.80 -140.76
C ARG A 328 23.25 115.71 -142.28
N ARG A 329 22.84 114.59 -142.90
CA ARG A 329 22.88 114.39 -144.35
C ARG A 329 21.71 115.03 -145.10
N LEU A 330 20.68 115.51 -144.39
CA LEU A 330 19.43 115.89 -145.04
C LEU A 330 19.35 117.33 -145.53
N ASP A 331 20.25 118.27 -145.20
CA ASP A 331 20.02 119.63 -145.75
C ASP A 331 21.24 120.54 -145.95
N GLN A 332 22.36 119.96 -146.38
CA GLN A 332 23.41 120.66 -147.14
C GLN A 332 23.30 120.43 -148.65
N VAL A 333 22.09 120.32 -149.21
CA VAL A 333 21.83 120.29 -150.66
C VAL A 333 20.73 121.34 -150.91
N ALA A 334 21.03 122.61 -151.19
CA ALA A 334 21.31 123.10 -152.55
C ALA A 334 21.32 124.66 -152.59
N PRO A 335 21.81 125.28 -153.68
CA PRO A 335 22.43 126.62 -153.72
C PRO A 335 21.57 127.76 -154.33
N GLN A 336 22.19 128.94 -154.46
CA GLN A 336 21.70 130.16 -155.13
C GLN A 336 21.15 129.93 -156.55
N GLY A 337 20.03 130.59 -156.90
CA GLY A 337 19.58 130.76 -158.29
C GLY A 337 18.20 131.42 -158.47
N SER A 338 18.19 132.47 -159.31
CA SER A 338 17.09 133.15 -160.04
C SER A 338 15.95 133.86 -159.28
N GLY A 339 15.69 135.10 -159.72
CA GLY A 339 14.41 135.77 -159.56
C GLY A 339 13.51 135.62 -160.80
N ASP A 340 12.23 135.90 -160.59
CA ASP A 340 11.22 136.46 -161.49
C ASP A 340 10.00 136.79 -160.59
N ALA A 341 9.46 138.01 -160.70
CA ALA A 341 8.27 138.57 -160.02
C ALA A 341 8.21 138.62 -158.47
#